data_AF-A0A2V9EWV9-F1
#
_entry.id   AF-A0A2V9EWV9-F1
#
_cell.length_a   1.000
_cell.length_b   1.000
_cell.length_c   1.000
_cell.angle_alpha   90.00
_cell.angle_beta   90.00
_cell.angle_gamma   90.00
#
_symmetry.space_group_name_H-M   'P 1'
#
loop_
_entity.id
_entity.type
_entity.pdbx_description
1 polymer ?
#
loop_
_entity_poly.entity_id
_entity_poly.type
_entity_poly.pdbx_seq_one_letter_code
_entity_poly.pdbx_strand_id
1 'polypeptide(L)'
;MEALLYFGGKFLAYSAWCYFGLRAFRPENSRVLGRAVLYGAIRLSLGLFFGVLIYFLSSALITALVPGLPENLIAYLCVYVPVRWIEWTIMALLILPGPISPLQWIAGGGRADRLWRLGGIVISCLADIPLIVSLGGVIPVGRFLC
;
A
#
# COMPACT_ATOMS: atom_id res chain seq x y z
N MET A 1 19.92 -8.61 -7.11
CA MET A 1 19.35 -8.00 -8.32
C MET A 1 17.81 -7.98 -8.28
N GLU A 2 17.18 -9.09 -7.89
CA GLU A 2 15.71 -9.21 -7.80
C GLU A 2 15.05 -8.21 -6.85
N ALA A 3 15.66 -7.94 -5.68
CA ALA A 3 15.15 -6.93 -4.76
C ALA A 3 15.08 -5.53 -5.39
N LEU A 4 16.12 -5.12 -6.13
CA LEU A 4 16.13 -3.81 -6.81
C LEU A 4 15.05 -3.72 -7.89
N LEU A 5 14.82 -4.80 -8.63
CA LEU A 5 13.74 -4.87 -9.62
C LEU A 5 12.36 -4.80 -8.96
N TYR A 6 12.17 -5.48 -7.82
CA TYR A 6 10.94 -5.44 -7.05
C TYR A 6 10.67 -4.04 -6.47
N PHE A 7 11.65 -3.44 -5.80
CA PHE A 7 11.54 -2.08 -5.26
C PHE A 7 11.34 -1.04 -6.37
N GLY A 8 12.08 -1.18 -7.48
CA GLY A 8 11.95 -0.31 -8.65
C GLY A 8 10.57 -0.41 -9.30
N GLY A 9 10.07 -1.65 -9.51
CA GLY A 9 8.74 -1.89 -10.06
C GLY A 9 7.63 -1.33 -9.17
N LYS A 10 7.71 -1.56 -7.86
CA LYS A 10 6.77 -0.97 -6.89
C LYS A 10 6.82 0.55 -6.89
N PHE A 11 8.02 1.12 -6.88
CA PHE A 11 8.21 2.55 -6.92
C PHE A 11 7.55 3.15 -8.16
N LEU A 12 7.78 2.58 -9.34
CA LEU A 12 7.18 3.04 -10.60
C LEU A 12 5.64 2.92 -10.57
N ALA A 13 5.11 1.79 -10.08
CA ALA A 13 3.67 1.57 -9.96
C ALA A 13 3.02 2.59 -9.01
N TYR A 14 3.64 2.85 -7.86
CA TYR A 14 3.15 3.82 -6.89
C TYR A 14 3.27 5.25 -7.39
N SER A 15 4.38 5.62 -8.03
CA SER A 15 4.55 6.94 -8.65
C SER A 15 3.53 7.16 -9.77
N ALA A 16 3.27 6.16 -10.60
CA ALA A 16 2.25 6.24 -11.65
C ALA A 16 0.84 6.43 -11.07
N TRP A 17 0.47 5.67 -10.02
CA TRP A 17 -0.83 5.83 -9.39
C TRP A 17 -0.99 7.15 -8.65
N CYS A 18 0.07 7.63 -8.00
CA CYS A 18 0.10 8.95 -7.38
C CYS A 18 0.01 10.07 -8.42
N TYR A 19 0.60 9.89 -9.61
CA TYR A 19 0.44 10.80 -10.73
C TYR A 19 -1.03 10.91 -11.16
N PHE A 20 -1.73 9.77 -11.30
CA PHE A 20 -3.16 9.76 -11.61
C PHE A 20 -3.99 10.45 -10.52
N GLY A 21 -3.70 10.18 -9.24
CA GLY A 21 -4.36 10.86 -8.12
C GLY A 21 -4.15 12.37 -8.14
N LEU A 22 -2.92 12.83 -8.34
CA LEU A 22 -2.61 14.25 -8.43
C LEU A 22 -3.31 14.93 -9.61
N ARG A 23 -3.33 14.28 -10.78
CA ARG A 23 -3.98 14.83 -11.97
C ARG A 23 -5.50 14.89 -11.82
N ALA A 24 -6.09 13.94 -11.09
CA ALA A 24 -7.52 13.89 -10.85
C ALA A 24 -7.99 14.89 -9.78
N PHE A 25 -7.23 15.05 -8.70
CA PHE A 25 -7.65 15.85 -7.54
C PHE A 25 -7.03 17.25 -7.46
N ARG A 26 -5.91 17.51 -8.15
CA ARG A 26 -5.24 18.82 -8.18
C ARG A 26 -4.67 19.15 -9.58
N PRO A 27 -5.52 19.27 -10.61
CA PRO A 27 -5.08 19.51 -11.99
C PRO A 27 -4.30 20.83 -12.16
N GLU A 28 -4.51 21.82 -11.30
CA GLU A 28 -3.83 23.12 -11.30
C GLU A 28 -2.33 23.10 -10.92
N ASN A 29 -1.79 21.98 -10.44
CA ASN A 29 -0.37 21.90 -10.08
C ASN A 29 0.54 21.75 -11.29
N SER A 30 1.39 22.74 -11.56
CA SER A 30 2.38 22.70 -12.65
C SER A 30 3.50 21.66 -12.48
N ARG A 31 3.69 21.10 -11.28
CA ARG A 31 4.76 20.12 -10.94
C ARG A 31 4.23 18.72 -10.63
N VAL A 32 3.26 18.23 -11.42
CA VAL A 32 2.61 16.91 -11.20
C VAL A 32 3.63 15.78 -11.15
N LEU A 33 4.59 15.73 -12.08
CA LEU A 33 5.53 14.62 -12.20
C LEU A 33 6.48 14.51 -11.00
N GLY A 34 7.13 15.62 -10.61
CA GLY A 34 8.07 15.63 -9.48
C GLY A 34 7.38 15.28 -8.16
N ARG A 35 6.14 15.74 -7.96
CA ARG A 35 5.34 15.37 -6.78
C ARG A 35 4.90 13.92 -6.82
N ALA A 36 4.55 13.37 -7.98
CA ALA A 36 4.18 11.96 -8.11
C ALA A 36 5.35 11.03 -7.75
N VAL A 37 6.57 11.37 -8.15
CA VAL A 37 7.79 10.66 -7.75
C VAL A 37 7.98 10.72 -6.24
N LEU A 38 7.85 11.91 -5.64
CA LEU A 38 7.95 12.08 -4.19
C LEU A 38 6.88 11.28 -3.43
N TYR A 39 5.62 11.34 -3.86
CA TYR A 39 4.54 10.57 -3.25
C TYR A 39 4.71 9.06 -3.44
N GLY A 40 5.25 8.62 -4.57
CA GLY A 40 5.65 7.22 -4.77
C GLY A 40 6.72 6.78 -3.77
N ALA A 41 7.71 7.63 -3.48
CA ALA A 41 8.73 7.36 -2.46
C ALA A 41 8.13 7.29 -1.06
N ILE A 42 7.28 8.26 -0.69
CA ILE A 42 6.56 8.26 0.60
C ILE A 42 5.73 6.97 0.74
N ARG A 43 5.01 6.59 -0.32
CA ARG A 43 4.18 5.38 -0.36
C ARG A 43 5.00 4.11 -0.16
N LEU A 44 6.18 4.03 -0.79
CA LEU A 44 7.10 2.92 -0.64
C LEU A 44 7.64 2.84 0.79
N SER A 45 8.01 3.98 1.37
CA SER A 45 8.47 4.08 2.76
C SER A 45 7.38 3.69 3.76
N LEU A 46 6.12 4.07 3.53
CA LEU A 46 4.98 3.62 4.34
C LEU A 46 4.83 2.10 4.27
N GLY A 47 4.89 1.53 3.06
CA GLY A 47 4.87 0.08 2.87
C GLY A 47 5.99 -0.65 3.61
N LEU A 48 7.19 -0.06 3.61
CA LEU A 48 8.32 -0.61 4.35
C LEU A 48 8.07 -0.52 5.85
N PHE A 49 7.64 0.63 6.34
CA PHE A 49 7.36 0.85 7.76
C PHE A 49 6.27 -0.10 8.29
N PHE A 50 5.12 -0.17 7.64
CA PHE A 50 4.05 -1.08 8.05
C PHE A 50 4.45 -2.55 7.87
N GLY A 51 5.18 -2.89 6.81
CA GLY A 51 5.71 -4.23 6.62
C GLY A 51 6.65 -4.66 7.75
N VAL A 52 7.56 -3.77 8.16
CA VAL A 52 8.47 -4.00 9.30
C VAL A 52 7.68 -4.11 10.61
N LEU A 53 6.71 -3.23 10.83
CA LEU A 53 5.87 -3.24 12.02
C LEU A 53 5.06 -4.55 12.14
N ILE A 54 4.43 -5.00 11.05
CA ILE A 54 3.66 -6.25 11.01
C ILE A 54 4.58 -7.45 11.21
N TYR A 55 5.80 -7.45 10.64
CA TYR A 55 6.78 -8.49 10.90
C TYR A 55 7.14 -8.58 12.39
N PHE A 56 7.42 -7.46 13.05
CA PHE A 56 7.71 -7.47 14.49
C PHE A 56 6.51 -7.90 15.31
N LEU A 57 5.32 -7.36 15.04
CA LEU A 57 4.09 -7.72 15.73
C LEU A 57 3.77 -9.21 15.56
N SER A 58 3.86 -9.74 14.34
CA SER A 58 3.63 -11.16 14.09
C SER A 58 4.68 -12.04 14.75
N SER A 59 5.96 -11.67 14.72
CA SER A 59 7.02 -12.45 15.40
C SER A 59 6.83 -12.50 16.92
N ALA A 60 6.42 -11.39 17.55
CA ALA A 60 6.11 -11.33 18.97
C ALA A 60 4.81 -12.07 19.33
N LEU A 61 3.82 -12.06 18.43
CA LEU A 61 2.54 -12.71 18.64
C LEU A 61 2.62 -14.22 18.39
N ILE A 62 3.40 -14.68 17.42
CA ILE A 62 3.67 -16.10 17.13
C ILE A 62 4.41 -16.76 18.31
N THR A 63 5.24 -16.01 19.05
CA THR A 63 5.82 -16.53 20.30
C THR A 63 4.80 -16.68 21.44
N ALA A 64 3.62 -16.05 21.34
CA ALA A 64 2.58 -16.06 22.37
C ALA A 64 1.34 -16.90 22.00
N LEU A 65 1.09 -17.15 20.72
CA LEU A 65 -0.07 -17.88 20.21
C LEU A 65 0.42 -19.10 19.41
N VAL A 66 -0.11 -20.27 19.80
CA VAL A 66 0.16 -21.64 19.31
C VAL A 66 0.67 -21.72 17.85
N PRO A 67 1.72 -22.53 17.57
CA PRO A 67 2.22 -22.74 16.21
C PRO A 67 1.12 -23.34 15.34
N GLY A 68 0.81 -22.66 14.23
CA GLY A 68 -0.15 -23.16 13.25
C GLY A 68 -1.23 -22.18 12.83
N LEU A 69 -0.98 -20.86 12.84
CA LEU A 69 -1.81 -19.98 12.01
C LEU A 69 -1.62 -20.45 10.56
N PRO A 70 -2.67 -20.97 9.92
CA PRO A 70 -2.54 -21.51 8.59
C PRO A 70 -2.11 -20.39 7.64
N GLU A 71 -1.27 -20.73 6.65
CA GLU A 71 -0.93 -19.90 5.48
C GLU A 71 -2.17 -19.65 4.60
N ASN A 72 -3.26 -19.20 5.22
CA ASN A 72 -4.55 -19.02 4.61
C ASN A 72 -4.58 -17.66 3.94
N LEU A 73 -4.80 -17.66 2.63
CA LEU A 73 -5.08 -16.47 1.81
C LEU A 73 -6.07 -15.51 2.48
N ILE A 74 -7.06 -16.04 3.21
CA ILE A 74 -8.04 -15.24 3.95
C ILE A 74 -7.37 -14.43 5.07
N ALA A 75 -6.51 -15.06 5.89
CA ALA A 75 -5.78 -14.37 6.95
C ALA A 75 -4.85 -13.29 6.37
N TYR A 76 -4.20 -13.59 5.23
CA TYR A 76 -3.43 -12.62 4.48
C TYR A 76 -4.28 -11.42 4.05
N LEU A 77 -5.41 -11.65 3.37
CA LEU A 77 -6.28 -10.57 2.89
C LEU A 77 -6.89 -9.75 4.04
N CYS A 78 -7.20 -10.40 5.17
CA CYS A 78 -7.73 -9.75 6.37
C CYS A 78 -6.74 -8.77 7.03
N VAL A 79 -5.43 -8.97 6.87
CA VAL A 79 -4.41 -8.03 7.36
C VAL A 79 -4.01 -7.06 6.25
N TYR A 80 -3.77 -7.58 5.05
CA TYR A 80 -3.32 -6.83 3.88
C TYR A 80 -4.29 -5.70 3.53
N VAL A 81 -5.57 -6.00 3.32
CA VAL A 81 -6.53 -5.01 2.81
C VAL A 81 -6.71 -3.84 3.79
N PRO A 82 -6.90 -4.05 5.11
CA PRO A 82 -6.99 -2.93 6.06
C PRO A 82 -5.72 -2.10 6.15
N VAL A 83 -4.54 -2.73 6.16
CA VAL A 83 -3.26 -2.01 6.21
C VAL A 83 -3.10 -1.15 4.96
N ARG A 84 -3.35 -1.72 3.77
CA ARG A 84 -3.30 -0.95 2.52
C ARG A 84 -4.32 0.17 2.49
N TRP A 85 -5.52 -0.03 3.05
CA TRP A 85 -6.52 1.02 3.17
C TRP A 85 -6.02 2.18 4.03
N ILE A 86 -5.37 1.90 5.16
CA ILE A 86 -4.75 2.91 6.02
C ILE A 86 -3.64 3.65 5.27
N GLU A 87 -2.74 2.94 4.61
CA GLU A 87 -1.65 3.54 3.82
C GLU A 87 -2.18 4.48 2.73
N TRP A 88 -3.18 4.03 1.97
CA TRP A 88 -3.79 4.85 0.92
C TRP A 88 -4.63 6.00 1.49
N THR A 89 -5.15 5.88 2.71
CA THR A 89 -5.78 6.99 3.42
C THR A 89 -4.77 8.04 3.88
N ILE A 90 -3.58 7.64 4.32
CA ILE A 90 -2.47 8.56 4.59
C ILE A 90 -2.09 9.29 3.30
N MET A 91 -1.97 8.57 2.18
CA MET A 91 -1.69 9.21 0.89
C MET A 91 -2.82 10.14 0.43
N ALA A 92 -4.08 9.79 0.70
CA ALA A 92 -5.24 10.62 0.42
C ALA A 92 -5.17 11.95 1.20
N LEU A 93 -4.78 11.93 2.48
CA LEU A 93 -4.54 13.15 3.27
C LEU A 93 -3.48 14.08 2.66
N LEU A 94 -2.46 13.49 2.01
CA LEU A 94 -1.38 14.27 1.41
C LEU A 94 -1.74 14.83 0.03
N ILE A 95 -2.64 14.18 -0.71
CA ILE A 95 -2.96 14.50 -2.11
C ILE A 95 -4.28 15.26 -2.24
N LEU A 96 -5.34 14.89 -1.51
CA LEU A 96 -6.63 15.55 -1.63
C LEU A 96 -6.58 16.95 -0.99
N PRO A 97 -7.29 17.93 -1.57
CA PRO A 97 -7.45 19.24 -0.94
C PRO A 97 -8.53 19.20 0.15
N GLY A 98 -8.29 19.94 1.24
CA GLY A 98 -9.27 20.16 2.31
C GLY A 98 -9.13 19.25 3.53
N PRO A 99 -9.80 19.61 4.64
CA PRO A 99 -9.80 18.81 5.87
C PRO A 99 -10.60 17.51 5.67
N ILE A 100 -10.04 16.39 6.13
CA ILE A 100 -10.71 15.09 6.13
C ILE A 100 -11.34 14.87 7.50
N SER A 101 -12.65 14.68 7.56
CA SER A 101 -13.32 14.32 8.81
C SER A 101 -13.03 12.86 9.21
N PRO A 102 -13.16 12.48 10.50
CA PRO A 102 -12.89 11.10 10.94
C PRO A 102 -13.70 10.04 10.17
N LEU A 103 -14.94 10.36 9.79
CA LEU A 103 -15.78 9.46 9.00
C LEU A 103 -15.25 9.31 7.56
N GLN A 104 -14.74 10.38 6.97
CA GLN A 104 -14.12 10.37 5.63
C GLN A 104 -12.74 9.70 5.64
N TRP A 105 -12.08 9.63 6.79
CA TRP A 105 -10.86 8.84 6.96
C TRP A 105 -11.18 7.35 6.79
N ILE A 106 -12.21 6.86 7.48
CA ILE A 106 -12.63 5.45 7.43
C ILE A 106 -13.25 5.10 6.08
N ALA A 107 -14.23 5.88 5.61
CA ALA A 107 -15.07 5.52 4.47
C ALA A 107 -14.69 6.21 3.15
N GLY A 108 -13.80 7.20 3.17
CA GLY A 108 -13.49 8.06 2.02
C GLY A 108 -14.42 9.28 1.91
N GLY A 109 -13.90 10.40 1.41
CA GLY A 109 -14.60 11.68 1.26
C GLY A 109 -15.61 11.72 0.11
N GLY A 110 -15.48 10.84 -0.89
CA GLY A 110 -16.34 10.78 -2.06
C GLY A 110 -16.12 9.53 -2.92
N ARG A 111 -16.89 9.38 -4.01
CA ARG A 111 -16.75 8.21 -4.91
C ARG A 111 -15.38 8.15 -5.57
N ALA A 112 -14.86 9.28 -6.04
CA ALA A 112 -13.55 9.36 -6.68
C ALA A 112 -12.41 9.01 -5.70
N ASP A 113 -12.45 9.52 -4.46
CA ASP A 113 -11.50 9.20 -3.40
C ASP A 113 -11.50 7.70 -3.08
N ARG A 114 -12.68 7.13 -2.83
CA ARG A 114 -12.84 5.69 -2.57
C ARG A 114 -12.28 4.82 -3.70
N LEU A 115 -12.62 5.15 -4.95
CA LEU A 115 -12.12 4.42 -6.11
C LEU A 115 -10.61 4.57 -6.27
N TRP A 116 -10.04 5.73 -5.95
CA TRP A 116 -8.60 5.95 -5.99
C TRP A 116 -7.87 5.14 -4.92
N ARG A 117 -8.39 5.07 -3.69
CA ARG A 117 -7.83 4.23 -2.62
C ARG A 117 -7.95 2.74 -2.96
N LEU A 118 -9.12 2.29 -3.43
CA LEU A 118 -9.34 0.89 -3.85
C LEU A 118 -8.43 0.50 -5.02
N GLY A 119 -8.31 1.36 -6.04
CA GLY A 119 -7.40 1.14 -7.15
C GLY A 119 -5.94 1.11 -6.70
N GLY A 120 -5.60 1.90 -5.69
CA GLY A 120 -4.29 1.82 -5.03
C GLY A 120 -4.03 0.46 -4.39
N ILE A 121 -5.02 -0.14 -3.72
CA ILE A 121 -4.91 -1.50 -3.15
C ILE A 121 -4.68 -2.51 -4.26
N VAL A 122 -5.46 -2.44 -5.34
CA VAL A 122 -5.31 -3.33 -6.49
C VAL A 122 -3.92 -3.21 -7.12
N ILE A 123 -3.41 -1.99 -7.31
CA ILE A 123 -2.06 -1.77 -7.86
C ILE A 123 -0.99 -2.31 -6.92
N SER A 124 -1.15 -2.14 -5.59
CA SER A 124 -0.26 -2.78 -4.63
C SER A 124 -0.26 -4.29 -4.81
N CYS A 125 -1.43 -4.93 -4.94
CA CYS A 125 -1.52 -6.38 -5.16
C CYS A 125 -0.85 -6.80 -6.47
N LEU A 126 -1.10 -6.08 -7.57
CA LEU A 126 -0.52 -6.38 -8.87
C LEU A 126 1.01 -6.23 -8.86
N ALA A 127 1.52 -5.23 -8.15
CA ALA A 127 2.96 -5.04 -7.98
C ALA A 127 3.60 -6.11 -7.08
N ASP A 128 2.81 -6.84 -6.29
CA ASP A 128 3.25 -7.97 -5.47
C ASP A 128 3.31 -9.30 -6.25
N ILE A 129 2.54 -9.45 -7.34
CA ILE A 129 2.46 -10.70 -8.12
C ILE A 129 3.83 -11.20 -8.59
N PRO A 130 4.73 -10.38 -9.20
CA PRO A 130 6.02 -10.87 -9.67
C PRO A 130 6.86 -11.49 -8.56
N LEU A 131 6.79 -10.93 -7.35
CA LEU A 131 7.50 -11.46 -6.18
C LEU A 131 6.87 -12.77 -5.68
N ILE A 132 5.53 -12.84 -5.65
CA ILE A 132 4.81 -14.06 -5.26
C ILE A 132 5.17 -15.21 -6.22
N VAL A 133 5.20 -14.93 -7.53
CA VAL A 133 5.58 -15.92 -8.55
C VAL A 133 7.05 -16.33 -8.40
N SER A 134 7.98 -15.39 -8.17
CA SER A 134 9.40 -15.73 -7.98
C SER A 134 9.66 -16.55 -6.71
N LEU A 135 8.77 -16.47 -5.71
CA LEU A 135 8.83 -17.26 -4.48
C LEU A 135 8.10 -18.62 -4.58
N GLY A 136 7.72 -19.04 -5.79
CA GLY A 136 7.04 -20.33 -6.00
C GLY A 136 5.56 -20.33 -5.62
N GLY A 137 4.91 -19.17 -5.61
CA GLY A 137 3.47 -19.03 -5.31
C GLY A 137 3.13 -18.99 -3.82
N VAL A 138 4.12 -19.03 -2.93
CA VAL A 138 3.90 -18.89 -1.49
C VAL A 138 3.50 -17.45 -1.18
N ILE A 139 2.33 -17.28 -0.59
CA ILE A 139 1.84 -15.99 -0.09
C ILE A 139 2.61 -15.70 1.20
N PRO A 140 3.51 -14.71 1.23
CA PRO A 140 4.37 -14.53 2.38
C PRO A 140 3.60 -13.78 3.47
N VAL A 141 2.87 -14.53 4.30
CA VAL A 141 2.29 -14.02 5.54
C VAL A 141 3.46 -13.61 6.44
N GLY A 142 3.62 -12.30 6.64
CA GLY A 142 4.69 -11.74 7.49
C GLY A 142 5.97 -11.29 6.78
N ARG A 143 6.06 -11.20 5.44
CA ARG A 143 7.22 -10.51 4.80
C ARG A 143 6.96 -9.03 4.54
N PHE A 144 8.06 -8.28 4.55
CA PHE A 144 8.12 -6.84 4.35
C PHE A 144 7.44 -6.41 3.04
N LEU A 145 6.64 -5.35 3.13
CA LEU A 145 5.95 -4.67 2.04
C LEU A 145 4.69 -5.35 1.49
N CYS A 146 4.10 -6.33 2.18
CA CYS A 146 2.68 -6.63 2.03
C CYS A 146 1.81 -5.43 2.44
#